data_AF-A0A4Z2GYB0-F1
#
_entry.id   AF-A0A4Z2GYB0-F1
#
_cell.length_a   1.000
_cell.length_b   1.000
_cell.length_c   1.000
_cell.angle_alpha   90.00
_cell.angle_beta   90.00
_cell.angle_gamma   90.00
#
_symmetry.space_group_name_H-M   'P 1'
#
loop_
_entity.id
_entity.type
_entity.pdbx_description
1 polymer ?
#
loop_
_entity_poly.entity_id
_entity_poly.type
_entity_poly.pdbx_seq_one_letter_code
_entity_poly.pdbx_strand_id
1 'polypeptide(L)' 'MEAPSGTHKMDYLSDTLGFPPNFIFPVKNYHSEVDVEDDVGTVILNALKRILDSGEEFLNHQ' A
#
# COMPACT_ATOMS: atom_id res chain seq x y z
N MET A 1 -5.46 25.55 9.11
CA MET A 1 -4.97 24.77 7.96
C MET A 1 -5.58 23.39 8.11
N GLU A 2 -6.64 23.09 7.37
CA GLU A 2 -7.28 21.77 7.43
C GLU A 2 -6.35 20.72 6.83
N ALA A 3 -6.28 19.54 7.46
CA ALA A 3 -5.52 18.42 6.94
C ALA A 3 -6.15 17.95 5.62
N PRO A 4 -5.36 17.57 4.60
CA PRO A 4 -5.92 17.13 3.34
C PRO A 4 -6.78 15.88 3.56
N SER A 5 -7.95 15.83 2.94
CA SER A 5 -8.78 14.63 2.85
C SER A 5 -7.94 13.44 2.37
N GLY A 6 -8.27 12.22 2.80
CA GLY A 6 -7.45 11.02 2.53
C GLY A 6 -7.07 10.79 1.05
N THR A 7 -7.88 11.29 0.12
CA THR A 7 -7.60 11.31 -1.32
C THR A 7 -6.36 12.13 -1.68
N HIS A 8 -6.22 13.35 -1.15
CA HIS A 8 -5.10 14.24 -1.46
C HIS A 8 -3.73 13.68 -1.02
N LYS A 9 -3.69 12.84 0.03
CA LYS A 9 -2.43 12.23 0.50
C LYS A 9 -1.97 11.12 -0.44
N MET A 10 -2.89 10.32 -0.97
CA MET A 10 -2.56 9.26 -1.93
C MET A 10 -2.12 9.85 -3.26
N ASP A 11 -2.76 10.92 -3.72
CA ASP A 11 -2.36 11.63 -4.95
C ASP A 11 -0.95 12.23 -4.79
N TYR A 12 -0.67 12.89 -3.66
CA TYR A 12 0.67 13.40 -3.36
C TYR A 12 1.74 12.30 -3.33
N LEU A 13 1.44 11.15 -2.71
CA LEU A 13 2.37 10.01 -2.69
C LEU A 13 2.57 9.41 -4.08
N SER A 14 1.50 9.35 -4.88
CA SER A 14 1.55 8.89 -6.28
C SER A 14 2.49 9.78 -7.11
N ASP A 15 2.31 11.10 -7.02
CA ASP A 15 3.15 12.07 -7.72
C ASP A 15 4.61 12.00 -7.25
N THR A 16 4.82 11.83 -5.94
CA THR A 16 6.17 11.79 -5.35
C THR A 16 6.93 10.52 -5.71
N LEU A 17 6.25 9.38 -5.71
CA LEU A 17 6.86 8.06 -5.95
C LEU A 17 6.87 7.67 -7.43
N GLY A 18 6.08 8.34 -8.27
CA GLY A 18 5.93 8.04 -9.69
C GLY A 18 5.12 6.77 -9.97
N PHE A 19 4.40 6.24 -8.97
CA PHE A 19 3.56 5.06 -9.10
C PHE A 19 2.09 5.43 -9.09
N PRO A 20 1.23 4.78 -9.89
CA PRO A 20 -0.21 4.99 -9.80
C PRO A 20 -0.75 4.62 -8.40
N PRO A 21 -1.83 5.27 -7.90
CA PRO A 21 -2.30 5.09 -6.53
C PRO A 21 -2.65 3.65 -6.14
N ASN A 22 -3.05 2.81 -7.10
CA ASN A 22 -3.36 1.39 -6.88
C ASN A 22 -2.12 0.50 -6.64
N PHE A 23 -0.92 1.03 -6.82
CA PHE A 23 0.36 0.38 -6.48
C PHE A 23 0.94 0.86 -5.14
N ILE A 24 0.24 1.76 -4.43
CA ILE A 24 0.67 2.30 -3.14
C ILE A 24 -0.21 1.68 -2.05
N PHE A 25 0.43 0.92 -1.16
CA PHE A 25 -0.25 0.22 -0.07
C PHE A 25 0.13 0.87 1.26
N PRO A 26 -0.79 1.61 1.91
CA PRO A 26 -0.53 2.15 3.23
C PRO A 26 -0.49 1.00 4.24
N VAL A 27 0.67 0.80 4.87
CA VAL A 27 0.84 -0.16 5.96
C VAL A 27 1.20 0.64 7.22
N LYS A 28 0.51 0.36 8.32
CA LYS A 28 0.82 1.00 9.61
C LYS A 28 2.20 0.52 10.09
N ASN A 29 2.94 1.35 10.81
CA ASN A 29 4.22 0.95 11.39
C ASN A 29 3.99 0.40 12.81
N TYR A 30 4.26 -0.90 13.00
CA TYR A 30 4.01 -1.65 14.23
C TYR A 30 5.18 -1.66 15.22
N HIS A 31 6.20 -0.82 15.04
CA HIS A 31 7.38 -0.83 15.92
C HIS A 31 7.03 -0.80 17.43
N SER A 32 5.88 -0.23 17.81
CA SER A 32 5.46 -0.07 19.21
C SER A 32 4.15 -0.77 19.56
N GLU A 33 3.48 -1.43 18.62
CA GLU A 33 2.20 -2.10 18.82
C GLU A 33 2.43 -3.62 18.84
N VAL A 34 2.12 -4.27 19.98
CA VAL A 34 2.36 -5.71 20.19
C VAL A 34 1.15 -6.54 19.73
N ASP A 35 -0.04 -5.97 19.75
CA ASP A 35 -1.27 -6.59 19.23
C ASP A 35 -1.48 -6.19 17.77
N VAL A 36 -1.62 -7.19 16.91
CA VAL A 36 -1.98 -7.02 15.50
C VAL A 36 -3.48 -7.25 15.41
N GLU A 37 -4.25 -6.20 15.13
CA GLU A 37 -5.68 -6.35 14.81
C GLU A 37 -5.84 -7.22 13.54
N ASP A 38 -6.81 -8.13 13.51
CA ASP A 38 -6.99 -9.06 12.36
C ASP A 38 -7.17 -8.33 11.01
N ASP A 39 -7.82 -7.16 11.05
CA ASP A 39 -8.03 -6.29 9.88
C ASP A 39 -6.70 -5.79 9.28
N VAL A 40 -5.71 -5.56 10.13
CA VAL A 40 -4.36 -5.14 9.73
C VAL A 40 -3.63 -6.26 9.02
N GLY A 41 -3.70 -7.49 9.56
CA GLY A 41 -3.07 -8.66 8.95
C GLY A 41 -3.56 -8.83 7.51
N THR A 42 -4.85 -8.57 7.29
CA THR A 42 -5.48 -8.58 5.97
C THR A 42 -4.87 -7.56 5.01
N VAL A 43 -4.54 -6.34 5.46
CA VAL A 43 -3.91 -5.31 4.62
C VAL A 43 -2.48 -5.72 4.22
N ILE A 44 -1.70 -6.26 5.15
CA ILE A 44 -0.33 -6.74 4.87
C ILE A 44 -0.36 -7.90 3.88
N LEU A 45 -1.26 -8.88 4.09
CA LEU A 45 -1.41 -10.03 3.20
C LEU A 45 -1.87 -9.60 1.80
N ASN A 46 -2.79 -8.64 1.70
CA ASN A 46 -3.22 -8.09 0.41
C ASN A 46 -2.08 -7.35 -0.32
N ALA A 47 -1.24 -6.60 0.40
CA ALA A 47 -0.07 -5.95 -0.19
C ALA A 47 0.94 -6.98 -0.73
N LEU A 48 1.25 -8.02 0.06
CA LEU A 48 2.13 -9.12 -0.36
C LEU A 48 1.57 -9.87 -1.57
N LYS A 49 0.27 -10.15 -1.56
CA LYS A 49 -0.41 -10.79 -2.70
C LYS A 49 -0.28 -9.93 -3.96
N ARG A 50 -0.50 -8.61 -3.88
CA ARG A 50 -0.34 -7.73 -5.03
C ARG A 50 1.09 -7.73 -5.57
N ILE A 51 2.10 -7.74 -4.70
CA ILE A 51 3.51 -7.82 -5.10
C ILE A 51 3.78 -9.10 -5.90
N LEU A 52 3.23 -10.23 -5.44
CA LEU A 52 3.36 -11.51 -6.16
C LEU A 52 2.61 -11.48 -7.50
N ASP A 53 1.37 -11.02 -7.53
CA ASP A 53 0.55 -10.91 -8.74
C ASP A 53 1.25 -10.03 -9.81
N SER A 54 1.83 -8.89 -9.40
CA SER A 54 2.59 -8.02 -10.30
C SER A 54 3.89 -8.67 -10.79
N GLY A 55 4.57 -9.46 -9.96
CA GLY A 55 5.76 -10.22 -10.36
C GLY A 55 5.43 -11.31 -11.37
N GLU A 56 4.33 -12.03 -11.17
CA GLU A 56 3.83 -13.04 -12.12
C GLU A 56 3.42 -12.39 -13.45
N GLU A 57 2.69 -11.27 -13.42
CA GLU A 57 2.32 -10.51 -14.61
C GLU A 57 3.56 -10.06 -15.40
N PHE A 58 4.62 -9.62 -14.72
CA PHE A 58 5.88 -9.25 -15.36
C PHE A 58 6.54 -10.44 -16.07
N LEU A 59 6.61 -11.60 -15.41
CA LEU A 59 7.23 -12.81 -15.97
C LEU A 59 6.43 -13.38 -17.16
N ASN A 60 5.11 -13.29 -17.13
CA ASN A 60 4.23 -13.82 -18.16
C ASN A 60 4.18 -12.94 -19.43
N HIS A 61 4.64 -11.69 -19.36
CA HIS A 61 4.72 -10.76 -20.49
C HIS A 61 6.16 -10.56 -21.02
N GLN A 62 7.07 -11.51 -20.73
CA GLN A 62 8.44 -11.58 -21.27
C GLN A 62 8.52 -12.49 -22.51
#